data_AF-A0A5K1A0K6-F1
#
_entry.id   AF-A0A5K1A0K6-F1
#
_cell.length_a   1.000
_cell.length_b   1.000
_cell.length_c   1.000
_cell.angle_alpha   90.00
_cell.angle_beta   90.00
_cell.angle_gamma   90.00
#
_symmetry.space_group_name_H-M   'P 1'
#
loop_
_entity.id
_entity.type
_entity.pdbx_description
1 polymer ?
#
loop_
_entity_poly.entity_id
_entity_poly.type
_entity_poly.pdbx_seq_one_letter_code
_entity_poly.pdbx_strand_id
1 'polypeptide(L)' 'MEGRLVPRVAVAVFVVRDGEQVLLGRRLSSIGDSSFALPGGHLEF' A
#
# COMPACT_ATOMS: atom_id res chain seq x y z
N MET A 1 -1.75 -28.98 -1.66
CA MET A 1 -2.70 -28.16 -0.87
C MET A 1 -3.23 -27.09 -1.78
N GLU A 2 -4.49 -27.19 -2.21
CA GLU A 2 -5.15 -26.16 -3.01
C GLU A 2 -5.06 -24.81 -2.29
N GLY A 3 -4.46 -23.83 -2.97
CA GLY A 3 -4.18 -22.51 -2.44
C GLY A 3 -5.47 -21.72 -2.28
N ARG A 4 -6.14 -21.89 -1.14
CA ARG A 4 -7.24 -21.04 -0.72
C ARG A 4 -6.78 -19.58 -0.83
N LEU A 5 -7.53 -18.77 -1.59
CA LEU A 5 -7.30 -17.33 -1.71
C LEU A 5 -7.60 -16.69 -0.36
N VAL A 6 -6.60 -16.64 0.52
CA VAL A 6 -6.69 -15.97 1.81
C VAL A 6 -6.24 -14.51 1.60
N PRO A 7 -7.10 -13.52 1.90
CA PRO A 7 -6.69 -12.13 1.88
C PRO A 7 -5.48 -11.90 2.79
N ARG A 8 -4.49 -11.15 2.29
CA ARG A 8 -3.35 -10.71 3.10
C ARG A 8 -3.67 -9.38 3.78
N VAL A 9 -3.02 -9.13 4.90
CA VAL A 9 -3.15 -7.86 5.63
C VAL A 9 -2.02 -6.92 5.22
N ALA A 10 -2.35 -5.65 4.98
CA ALA A 10 -1.40 -4.60 4.65
C ALA A 10 -1.59 -3.40 5.58
N VAL A 11 -0.50 -2.68 5.81
CA VAL A 11 -0.50 -1.40 6.54
C VAL A 11 -0.23 -0.29 5.53
N ALA A 12 -1.08 0.75 5.56
CA ALA A 12 -0.89 1.98 4.79
C ALA A 12 -0.72 3.15 5.76
N VAL A 13 0.17 4.09 5.42
CA VAL A 13 0.57 5.19 6.30
C VAL A 13 0.26 6.53 5.65
N PHE A 14 -0.47 7.38 6.37
CA PHE A 14 -0.57 8.81 6.02
C PHE A 14 0.66 9.53 6.58
N VAL A 15 1.59 9.89 5.69
CA VAL A 15 2.67 10.81 6.04
C VAL A 15 2.18 12.22 5.76
N VAL A 16 1.95 12.99 6.82
CA VAL A 16 1.34 14.33 6.75
C VAL A 16 2.42 15.41 6.82
N ARG A 17 2.34 16.40 5.93
CA ARG A 17 3.14 17.63 5.99
C ARG A 17 2.22 18.81 6.30
N ASP A 18 2.50 19.49 7.41
CA ASP A 18 1.83 20.73 7.86
C ASP A 18 0.29 20.62 8.00
N GLY A 19 -0.23 19.40 8.16
CA GLY A 19 -1.66 19.12 8.39
C GLY A 19 -2.55 19.09 7.15
N GLU A 20 -2.07 19.56 6.00
CA GLU A 20 -2.89 19.76 4.80
C GLU A 20 -2.49 18.86 3.63
N GLN A 21 -1.28 18.31 3.64
CA GLN A 21 -0.74 17.53 2.53
C GLN A 21 -0.37 16.12 2.98
N VAL A 22 -0.60 15.13 2.12
CA VAL A 22 -0.24 13.73 2.35
C VAL A 22 0.70 13.22 1.26
N LEU A 23 1.67 12.41 1.65
CA LEU A 23 2.59 11.78 0.70
C LEU A 23 1.87 10.67 -0.09
N LEU A 24 1.93 10.77 -1.41
CA LEU A 24 1.54 9.72 -2.35
C LEU A 24 2.71 9.37 -3.26
N GLY A 25 2.84 8.08 -3.56
CA GLY A 25 3.77 7.59 -4.57
C GLY A 25 3.02 7.02 -5.78
N ARG A 26 3.56 7.20 -6.99
CA ARG A 26 3.12 6.45 -8.16
C ARG A 26 3.72 5.04 -8.08
N ARG A 27 2.87 4.02 -8.09
CA ARG A 27 3.31 2.62 -7.98
C ARG A 27 3.96 2.16 -9.28
N LEU A 28 5.00 1.32 -9.14
CA LEU A 28 5.73 0.67 -10.26
C LEU A 28 5.61 -0.86 -10.20
N SER A 29 4.75 -1.37 -9.31
CA SER A 29 4.53 -2.81 -9.12
C SER A 29 3.44 -3.31 -10.06
N SER A 30 3.52 -4.58 -10.49
CA SER A 30 2.57 -5.19 -11.43
C SER A 30 1.10 -5.09 -10.99
N ILE A 31 0.81 -5.35 -9.72
CA ILE A 31 -0.52 -5.12 -9.15
C ILE A 31 -0.66 -3.62 -8.95
N GLY A 32 -1.63 -2.98 -9.62
CA GLY A 32 -1.93 -1.55 -9.49
C GLY A 32 -0.76 -0.63 -9.91
N ASP A 33 -0.10 -0.98 -11.01
CA ASP A 33 0.90 -0.14 -11.66
C ASP A 33 0.33 1.24 -12.02
N SER A 34 1.18 2.26 -11.92
CA SER A 34 0.88 3.65 -12.30
C SER A 34 -0.27 4.33 -11.55
N SER A 35 -0.88 3.68 -10.55
CA SER A 35 -1.80 4.35 -9.62
C SER A 35 -1.05 5.11 -8.52
N PHE A 36 -1.67 6.17 -7.98
CA PHE A 36 -1.19 6.83 -6.77
C PHE A 36 -1.68 6.07 -5.53
N ALA A 37 -0.78 5.80 -4.60
CA ALA A 37 -1.11 5.14 -3.34
C ALA A 37 -0.31 5.73 -2.17
N LEU A 38 -0.85 5.51 -0.97
CA LEU A 38 -0.13 5.75 0.27
C LEU A 38 1.09 4.84 0.36
N PRO A 39 2.18 5.29 1.02
CA PRO A 39 3.25 4.39 1.46
C PRO A 39 2.69 3.24 2.30
N GLY A 40 3.14 2.02 2.05
CA GLY A 40 2.63 0.84 2.75
C GLY A 40 3.17 -0.48 2.20
N GLY A 41 2.74 -1.58 2.82
CA GLY A 41 3.19 -2.94 2.49
C GLY A 41 2.46 -4.02 3.28
N HIS A 42 2.89 -5.28 3.11
CA HIS A 42 2.37 -6.40 3.90
C HIS A 42 2.74 -6.23 5.38
N LEU A 43 1.83 -6.67 6.26
CA LEU A 43 2.15 -6.83 7.67
C LEU A 43 2.96 -8.12 7.85
N GLU A 44 4.21 -7.99 8.27
CA GLU A 44 5.09 -9.12 8.61
C GLU A 44 4.86 -9.55 10.06
N PHE A 45 4.93 -10.85 10.35
CA PHE A 45 4.86 -11.44 11.69
C PHE A 45 5.80 -12.66 11.82
#